data_AF-A0A919SFI4-F1
#
_entry.id   AF-A0A919SFI4-F1
#
_cell.length_a   1.000
_cell.length_b   1.000
_cell.length_c   1.000
_cell.angle_alpha   90.00
_cell.angle_beta   90.00
_cell.angle_gamma   90.00
#
_symmetry.space_group_name_H-M   'P 1'
#
loop_
_entity.id
_entity.type
_entity.pdbx_description
1 polymer ?
#
loop_
_entity_poly.entity_id
_entity_poly.type
_entity_poly.pdbx_seq_one_letter_code
_entity_poly.pdbx_strand_id
1 'polypeptide(L)'
;MADHDDSPRRGQVPKQPALSVPVPDDPGPGGAVAAGAAGRGAGFDRAAYRSVVALGGGADGGGGPGLDEDGVPVETRPCAHCGRPVPQRASAGRPFRYCRDNDGECQRASRNVRMRHRASPGLAGQVARTWEVVERLDQLVGTLSESLHAEMSPSGVERQVAEVRAETSRQVAAAHTERDDARRDADRAADAAGTAVQEALVARADRDDARQEADTARRLAEAAAVDSRQALAARDEAQAAASAAAALRVQAETDRDAARHETGSVRTELIAVRRDLDAAARDRAQAAADAQSARAERDTALQDRDSALAERDTARAEAVRSASEAGDAARALETALADASRAAADAVREVEQVRAGSRREVAAAQGEAEAARAETVAVRARVAELTEAAGADAARLAAAQAEAGRLRVDGERLTAEATELRRTVEKARADADAAHARVGQLSAQVGDLASALASLGSSRAAGSAGK
;
A
#
# COMPACT_ATOMS: atom_id res chain seq x y z
N MET A 1 53.43 8.11 -33.69
CA MET A 1 52.19 7.34 -33.45
C MET A 1 51.03 8.31 -33.68
N ALA A 2 50.87 8.90 -34.86
CA ALA A 2 50.91 8.35 -36.23
C ALA A 2 49.67 7.49 -36.51
N ASP A 3 48.66 8.17 -37.00
CA ASP A 3 47.33 7.73 -37.40
C ASP A 3 47.38 6.67 -38.51
N HIS A 4 46.38 5.78 -38.53
CA HIS A 4 45.94 5.09 -39.74
C HIS A 4 44.41 5.04 -39.77
N ASP A 5 43.86 5.91 -40.60
CA ASP A 5 42.46 6.01 -40.99
C ASP A 5 42.28 5.14 -42.24
N ASP A 6 41.38 4.16 -42.22
CA ASP A 6 41.09 3.31 -43.40
C ASP A 6 39.59 3.10 -43.60
N SER A 7 39.08 3.71 -44.68
CA SER A 7 37.66 3.74 -45.06
C SER A 7 37.44 3.00 -46.38
N PRO A 8 36.71 1.86 -46.39
CA PRO A 8 36.35 1.21 -47.63
C PRO A 8 35.07 1.80 -48.25
N ARG A 9 35.29 2.64 -49.26
CA ARG A 9 34.61 2.67 -50.59
C ARG A 9 33.11 2.36 -50.67
N ARG A 10 32.37 3.35 -51.19
CA ARG A 10 31.01 3.23 -51.75
C ARG A 10 30.95 2.12 -52.83
N GLY A 11 30.13 1.09 -52.59
CA GLY A 11 29.72 0.11 -53.60
C GLY A 11 28.49 0.57 -54.40
N GLN A 12 28.41 0.18 -55.67
CA GLN A 12 27.34 0.57 -56.59
C GLN A 12 26.01 -0.15 -56.30
N VAL A 13 24.89 0.53 -56.50
CA VAL A 13 23.55 -0.06 -56.50
C VAL A 13 23.28 -0.70 -57.87
N PRO A 14 23.01 -2.01 -57.98
CA PRO A 14 22.57 -2.61 -59.23
C PRO A 14 21.10 -2.25 -59.52
N LYS A 15 20.83 -1.76 -60.73
CA LYS A 15 19.46 -1.64 -61.28
C LYS A 15 18.83 -3.04 -61.36
N GLN A 16 17.65 -3.21 -60.77
CA GLN A 16 16.85 -4.41 -61.00
C GLN A 16 16.25 -4.39 -62.43
N PRO A 17 16.26 -5.52 -63.16
CA PRO A 17 15.44 -5.68 -64.35
C PRO A 17 13.98 -5.95 -63.95
N ALA A 18 13.03 -5.31 -64.63
CA ALA A 18 11.62 -5.61 -64.47
C ALA A 18 11.30 -6.99 -65.07
N LEU A 19 10.95 -7.95 -64.23
CA LEU A 19 10.42 -9.25 -64.67
C LEU A 19 8.93 -9.12 -64.97
N SER A 20 8.58 -9.15 -66.25
CA SER A 20 7.20 -9.29 -66.71
C SER A 20 6.69 -10.69 -66.36
N VAL A 21 5.71 -10.78 -65.46
CA VAL A 21 4.98 -12.02 -65.18
C VAL A 21 3.69 -12.02 -65.99
N PRO A 22 3.40 -13.05 -66.81
CA PRO A 22 2.10 -13.22 -67.42
C PRO A 22 1.12 -13.78 -66.37
N VAL A 23 -0.02 -13.10 -66.19
CA VAL A 23 -1.17 -13.63 -65.45
C VAL A 23 -2.08 -14.36 -66.46
N PRO A 24 -2.52 -15.61 -66.19
CA PRO A 24 -3.32 -16.39 -67.14
C PRO A 24 -4.78 -15.93 -67.22
N ASP A 25 -5.42 -16.25 -68.34
CA ASP A 25 -6.85 -16.00 -68.60
C ASP A 25 -7.78 -16.76 -67.64
N ASP A 26 -8.91 -16.12 -67.35
CA ASP A 26 -9.95 -16.53 -66.41
C ASP A 26 -11.04 -17.36 -67.14
N PRO A 27 -11.26 -18.65 -66.81
CA PRO A 27 -12.36 -19.43 -67.38
C PRO A 27 -13.67 -19.14 -66.65
N GLY A 28 -14.67 -18.66 -67.40
CA GLY A 28 -15.91 -18.09 -66.85
C GLY A 28 -16.87 -19.05 -66.11
N PRO A 29 -17.97 -18.49 -65.54
CA PRO A 29 -18.86 -19.21 -64.63
C PRO A 29 -19.83 -20.16 -65.35
N GLY A 30 -19.47 -21.44 -65.45
CA GLY A 30 -20.37 -22.53 -65.83
C GLY A 30 -21.05 -23.16 -64.61
N GLY A 31 -22.37 -23.02 -64.50
CA GLY A 31 -23.11 -23.37 -63.27
C GLY A 31 -23.38 -24.86 -63.06
N ALA A 32 -23.56 -25.24 -61.78
CA ALA A 32 -24.20 -26.50 -61.40
C ALA A 32 -24.85 -26.39 -60.01
N VAL A 33 -26.18 -26.53 -59.94
CA VAL A 33 -26.90 -27.08 -58.77
C VAL A 33 -28.21 -27.68 -59.25
N ALA A 34 -28.20 -28.99 -59.48
CA ALA A 34 -29.40 -29.81 -59.56
C ALA A 34 -29.21 -31.00 -58.61
N ALA A 35 -30.16 -31.19 -57.70
CA ALA A 35 -30.26 -32.41 -56.90
C ALA A 35 -30.42 -33.63 -57.84
N GLY A 36 -29.94 -34.82 -57.53
CA GLY A 36 -29.83 -35.41 -56.19
C GLY A 36 -30.95 -36.43 -56.00
N ALA A 37 -30.88 -37.52 -56.76
CA ALA A 37 -31.82 -38.64 -56.70
C ALA A 37 -31.05 -39.96 -56.57
N ALA A 38 -31.40 -40.77 -55.58
CA ALA A 38 -30.65 -41.96 -55.20
C ALA A 38 -30.96 -43.17 -56.10
N GLY A 39 -29.91 -43.78 -56.67
CA GLY A 39 -29.98 -45.06 -57.37
C GLY A 39 -29.25 -46.15 -56.58
N ARG A 40 -29.99 -47.13 -56.05
CA ARG A 40 -29.39 -48.35 -55.47
C ARG A 40 -29.04 -49.30 -56.61
N GLY A 41 -27.79 -49.73 -56.70
CA GLY A 41 -27.33 -50.75 -57.65
C GLY A 41 -26.54 -51.82 -56.90
N ALA A 42 -27.13 -53.00 -56.73
CA ALA A 42 -26.43 -54.15 -56.18
C ALA A 42 -25.41 -54.69 -57.20
N GLY A 43 -24.20 -55.03 -56.73
CA GLY A 43 -23.24 -55.74 -57.56
C GLY A 43 -23.67 -57.20 -57.79
N PHE A 44 -23.38 -57.73 -58.98
CA PHE A 44 -23.37 -59.16 -59.25
C PHE A 44 -22.18 -59.52 -60.16
N ASP A 45 -21.63 -60.70 -59.93
CA ASP A 45 -20.36 -61.16 -60.51
C ASP A 45 -20.41 -61.50 -62.01
N ARG A 46 -19.40 -61.01 -62.73
CA ARG A 46 -18.39 -61.82 -63.44
C ARG A 46 -18.78 -63.27 -63.83
N ALA A 47 -18.97 -63.53 -65.14
CA ALA A 47 -18.41 -64.72 -65.79
C ALA A 47 -18.49 -64.67 -67.34
N ALA A 48 -17.50 -65.30 -67.96
CA ALA A 48 -17.28 -65.41 -69.39
C ALA A 48 -18.42 -66.05 -70.21
N TYR A 49 -18.56 -65.62 -71.46
CA TYR A 49 -18.75 -66.56 -72.57
C TYR A 49 -17.89 -66.19 -73.77
N ARG A 50 -17.29 -67.20 -74.39
CA ARG A 50 -16.28 -67.08 -75.45
C ARG A 50 -16.94 -67.26 -76.80
N SER A 51 -16.61 -66.42 -77.78
CA SER A 51 -17.00 -66.61 -79.17
C SER A 51 -16.28 -67.83 -79.76
N VAL A 52 -17.00 -68.59 -80.59
CA VAL A 52 -16.40 -69.52 -81.56
C VAL A 52 -17.14 -69.32 -82.89
N VAL A 53 -16.42 -68.77 -83.86
CA VAL A 53 -16.80 -68.79 -85.28
C VAL A 53 -16.04 -69.96 -85.90
N ALA A 54 -16.73 -70.83 -86.62
CA ALA A 54 -16.11 -71.89 -87.42
C ALA A 54 -16.77 -71.92 -88.80
N LEU A 55 -15.95 -71.81 -89.84
CA LEU A 55 -16.31 -71.91 -91.25
C LEU A 55 -16.35 -73.39 -91.67
N GLY A 56 -17.16 -73.72 -92.67
CA GLY A 56 -17.18 -75.04 -93.29
C GLY A 56 -18.00 -75.05 -94.57
N GLY A 57 -17.33 -74.88 -95.71
CA GLY A 57 -17.94 -75.07 -97.04
C GLY A 57 -17.65 -76.47 -97.58
N GLY A 58 -18.50 -76.92 -98.51
CA GLY A 58 -18.31 -78.17 -99.23
C GLY A 58 -19.36 -78.29 -100.34
N ALA A 59 -18.93 -78.23 -101.59
CA ALA A 59 -19.78 -78.43 -102.76
C ALA A 59 -19.46 -79.81 -103.36
N ASP A 60 -20.48 -80.53 -103.79
CA ASP A 60 -20.33 -81.66 -104.71
C ASP A 60 -21.59 -81.80 -105.56
N GLY A 61 -21.41 -82.15 -106.84
CA GLY A 61 -22.50 -82.30 -107.82
C GLY A 61 -22.57 -83.71 -108.37
N GLY A 62 -23.79 -84.26 -108.47
CA GLY A 62 -24.08 -85.54 -109.11
C GLY A 62 -25.51 -85.52 -109.66
N GLY A 63 -25.71 -85.95 -110.92
CA GLY A 63 -26.94 -85.65 -111.68
C GLY A 63 -28.00 -86.76 -111.71
N GLY A 64 -29.25 -86.34 -111.93
CA GLY A 64 -30.41 -87.18 -112.29
C GLY A 64 -31.60 -87.05 -111.32
N PRO A 65 -32.84 -87.37 -111.74
CA PRO A 65 -33.32 -87.72 -113.08
C PRO A 65 -34.09 -86.57 -113.77
N GLY A 66 -34.40 -86.71 -115.06
CA GLY A 66 -35.25 -85.76 -115.79
C GLY A 66 -36.70 -85.82 -115.32
N LEU A 67 -37.26 -84.67 -114.96
CA LEU A 67 -38.67 -84.47 -114.59
C LEU A 67 -39.44 -83.96 -115.82
N ASP A 68 -40.64 -84.48 -116.07
CA ASP A 68 -41.64 -83.79 -116.89
C ASP A 68 -42.19 -82.57 -116.12
N GLU A 69 -42.76 -81.57 -116.81
CA GLU A 69 -43.04 -80.22 -116.26
C GLU A 69 -43.89 -80.14 -114.97
N ASP A 70 -44.65 -81.19 -114.63
CA ASP A 70 -45.48 -81.27 -113.42
C ASP A 70 -44.83 -82.03 -112.23
N GLY A 71 -43.58 -82.49 -112.36
CA GLY A 71 -42.80 -83.04 -111.23
C GLY A 71 -43.25 -84.41 -110.67
N VAL A 72 -44.20 -85.08 -111.30
CA VAL A 72 -44.66 -86.43 -110.90
C VAL A 72 -43.72 -87.50 -111.48
N PRO A 73 -43.23 -88.47 -110.69
CA PRO A 73 -42.36 -89.52 -111.21
C PRO A 73 -43.07 -90.38 -112.26
N VAL A 74 -42.57 -90.36 -113.50
CA VAL A 74 -43.14 -91.09 -114.63
C VAL A 74 -42.98 -92.59 -114.40
N GLU A 75 -44.07 -93.31 -114.12
CA GLU A 75 -44.03 -94.77 -113.98
C GLU A 75 -43.53 -95.38 -115.30
N THR A 76 -42.34 -96.00 -115.30
CA THR A 76 -41.81 -96.69 -116.48
C THR A 76 -42.08 -98.18 -116.36
N ARG A 77 -42.56 -98.79 -117.45
CA ARG A 77 -42.73 -100.25 -117.52
C ARG A 77 -41.89 -100.80 -118.67
N PRO A 78 -41.21 -101.96 -118.49
CA PRO A 78 -40.35 -102.52 -119.53
C PRO A 78 -41.17 -102.89 -120.77
N CYS A 79 -40.62 -102.59 -121.95
CA CYS A 79 -41.21 -102.97 -123.23
C CYS A 79 -41.34 -104.49 -123.32
N ALA A 80 -42.55 -104.98 -123.64
CA ALA A 80 -42.87 -106.40 -123.79
C ALA A 80 -42.24 -107.08 -125.04
N HIS A 81 -41.22 -106.47 -125.66
CA HIS A 81 -40.43 -107.06 -126.73
C HIS A 81 -38.92 -106.94 -126.49
N CYS A 82 -38.42 -105.76 -126.09
CA CYS A 82 -36.99 -105.49 -125.91
C CYS A 82 -36.57 -105.12 -124.47
N GLY A 83 -37.49 -105.11 -123.50
CA GLY A 83 -37.20 -104.83 -122.08
C GLY A 83 -36.92 -103.36 -121.72
N ARG A 84 -36.57 -102.49 -122.68
CA ARG A 84 -36.26 -101.07 -122.45
C ARG A 84 -37.40 -100.36 -121.69
N PRO A 85 -37.13 -99.52 -120.68
CA PRO A 85 -38.18 -98.81 -119.94
C PRO A 85 -38.99 -97.90 -120.86
N VAL A 86 -40.31 -98.03 -120.83
CA VAL A 86 -41.25 -97.20 -121.59
C VAL A 86 -42.04 -96.33 -120.62
N PRO A 87 -41.99 -94.99 -120.74
CA PRO A 87 -42.78 -94.09 -119.89
C PRO A 87 -44.27 -94.36 -120.10
N GLN A 88 -44.98 -94.61 -119.01
CA GLN A 88 -46.44 -94.73 -119.02
C GLN A 88 -47.07 -93.34 -118.90
N ARG A 89 -48.28 -93.18 -119.44
CA ARG A 89 -49.08 -91.96 -119.23
C ARG A 89 -49.74 -92.04 -117.87
N ALA A 90 -49.67 -90.97 -117.09
CA ALA A 90 -50.31 -90.89 -115.77
C ALA A 90 -51.85 -90.83 -115.81
N SER A 91 -52.47 -90.67 -116.99
CA SER A 91 -53.93 -90.53 -117.16
C SER A 91 -54.62 -91.83 -117.60
N ALA A 92 -55.92 -91.93 -117.27
CA ALA A 92 -56.73 -93.14 -117.42
C ALA A 92 -56.87 -93.60 -118.89
N GLY A 93 -55.94 -94.44 -119.33
CA GLY A 93 -55.91 -95.06 -120.65
C GLY A 93 -55.16 -96.39 -120.62
N ARG A 94 -55.17 -97.14 -121.72
CA ARG A 94 -54.53 -98.46 -121.78
C ARG A 94 -52.99 -98.32 -121.73
N PRO A 95 -52.28 -98.94 -120.75
CA PRO A 95 -50.83 -98.83 -120.63
C PRO A 95 -50.06 -99.21 -121.90
N PHE A 96 -48.96 -98.49 -122.15
CA PHE A 96 -48.05 -98.76 -123.26
C PHE A 96 -47.24 -100.04 -122.99
N ARG A 97 -47.43 -101.04 -123.84
CA ARG A 97 -46.69 -102.32 -123.76
C ARG A 97 -45.42 -102.37 -124.64
N TYR A 98 -45.20 -101.40 -125.52
CA TYR A 98 -44.07 -101.38 -126.45
C TYR A 98 -43.48 -99.97 -126.55
N CYS A 99 -42.18 -99.88 -126.82
CA CYS A 99 -41.51 -98.60 -127.11
C CYS A 99 -42.22 -97.86 -128.24
N ARG A 100 -42.44 -96.57 -128.07
CA ARG A 100 -43.04 -95.68 -129.07
C ARG A 100 -41.95 -95.03 -129.93
N ASP A 101 -40.81 -94.76 -129.32
CA ASP A 101 -39.62 -94.03 -129.79
C ASP A 101 -38.77 -94.82 -130.83
N ASN A 102 -39.35 -95.85 -131.43
CA ASN A 102 -38.69 -96.75 -132.38
C ASN A 102 -39.64 -97.09 -133.54
N ASP A 103 -40.41 -96.10 -134.01
CA ASP A 103 -41.40 -96.19 -135.11
C ASP A 103 -42.35 -97.40 -135.05
N GLY A 104 -42.69 -97.81 -133.84
CA GLY A 104 -43.52 -99.00 -133.60
C GLY A 104 -42.85 -100.33 -133.92
N GLU A 105 -41.53 -100.40 -134.21
CA GLU A 105 -40.78 -101.63 -134.49
C GLU A 105 -41.03 -102.71 -133.44
N CYS A 106 -40.90 -102.39 -132.15
CA CYS A 106 -41.14 -103.36 -131.07
C CYS A 106 -42.58 -103.91 -131.08
N GLN A 107 -43.57 -103.11 -131.52
CA GLN A 107 -44.95 -103.54 -131.68
C GLN A 107 -45.14 -104.36 -132.97
N ARG A 108 -44.50 -103.98 -134.08
CA ARG A 108 -44.49 -104.69 -135.37
C ARG A 108 -43.81 -106.06 -135.23
N ALA A 109 -42.62 -106.11 -134.64
CA ALA A 109 -41.89 -107.33 -134.32
C ALA A 109 -42.71 -108.24 -133.40
N SER A 110 -43.25 -107.76 -132.28
CA SER A 110 -44.14 -108.55 -131.42
C SER A 110 -45.43 -109.00 -132.13
N ARG A 111 -45.97 -108.22 -133.07
CA ARG A 111 -47.10 -108.64 -133.93
C ARG A 111 -46.66 -109.74 -134.89
N ASN A 112 -45.50 -109.61 -135.54
CA ASN A 112 -44.96 -110.60 -136.48
C ASN A 112 -44.60 -111.91 -135.77
N VAL A 113 -43.96 -111.87 -134.60
CA VAL A 113 -43.73 -113.02 -133.72
C VAL A 113 -45.05 -113.74 -133.41
N ARG A 114 -46.10 -113.00 -133.00
CA ARG A 114 -47.42 -113.59 -132.75
C ARG A 114 -48.16 -114.06 -134.02
N MET A 115 -47.93 -113.45 -135.17
CA MET A 115 -48.44 -113.92 -136.46
C MET A 115 -47.75 -115.22 -136.87
N ARG A 116 -46.42 -115.31 -136.80
CA ARG A 116 -45.63 -116.55 -137.01
C ARG A 116 -46.07 -117.66 -136.07
N HIS A 117 -46.23 -117.38 -134.77
CA HIS A 117 -46.73 -118.35 -133.79
C HIS A 117 -48.16 -118.87 -134.08
N ARG A 118 -49.00 -118.11 -134.79
CA ARG A 118 -50.34 -118.54 -135.21
C ARG A 118 -50.36 -119.19 -136.60
N ALA A 119 -49.49 -118.76 -137.50
CA ALA A 119 -49.43 -119.22 -138.90
C ALA A 119 -48.73 -120.58 -139.05
N SER A 120 -48.14 -121.13 -137.98
CA SER A 120 -47.47 -122.44 -138.01
C SER A 120 -47.89 -123.33 -136.82
N PRO A 121 -49.15 -123.78 -136.75
CA PRO A 121 -49.55 -124.84 -135.85
C PRO A 121 -48.94 -126.19 -136.30
N GLY A 122 -48.26 -126.89 -135.40
CA GLY A 122 -47.66 -128.20 -135.66
C GLY A 122 -46.15 -128.27 -135.45
N LEU A 123 -45.57 -129.46 -135.69
CA LEU A 123 -44.18 -129.80 -135.39
C LEU A 123 -43.16 -128.89 -136.11
N ALA A 124 -43.42 -128.54 -137.37
CA ALA A 124 -42.57 -127.63 -138.15
C ALA A 124 -42.45 -126.24 -137.49
N GLY A 125 -43.53 -125.76 -136.85
CA GLY A 125 -43.50 -124.50 -136.10
C GLY A 125 -42.72 -124.58 -134.78
N GLN A 126 -42.56 -125.77 -134.18
CA GLN A 126 -41.65 -125.97 -133.05
C GLN A 126 -40.20 -125.97 -133.53
N VAL A 127 -39.89 -126.64 -134.64
CA VAL A 127 -38.54 -126.68 -135.23
C VAL A 127 -38.07 -125.28 -135.63
N ALA A 128 -38.92 -124.47 -136.25
CA ALA A 128 -38.61 -123.08 -136.57
C ALA A 128 -38.27 -122.23 -135.32
N ARG A 129 -38.99 -122.45 -134.20
CA ARG A 129 -38.69 -121.76 -132.92
C ARG A 129 -37.36 -122.20 -132.31
N THR A 130 -37.01 -123.49 -132.39
CA THR A 130 -35.69 -123.94 -131.92
C THR A 130 -34.57 -123.35 -132.77
N TRP A 131 -34.77 -123.16 -134.08
CA TRP A 131 -33.80 -122.47 -134.93
C TRP A 131 -33.68 -120.97 -134.61
N GLU A 132 -34.78 -120.22 -134.41
CA GLU A 132 -34.73 -118.81 -133.96
C GLU A 132 -34.00 -118.66 -132.60
N VAL A 133 -34.12 -119.65 -131.70
CA VAL A 133 -33.37 -119.67 -130.42
C VAL A 133 -31.89 -120.00 -130.64
N VAL A 134 -31.56 -120.93 -131.53
CA VAL A 134 -30.17 -121.26 -131.89
C VAL A 134 -29.47 -120.07 -132.55
N GLU A 135 -30.12 -119.38 -133.49
CA GLU A 135 -29.61 -118.17 -134.14
C GLU A 135 -29.37 -117.04 -133.13
N ARG A 136 -30.26 -116.87 -132.15
CA ARG A 136 -30.07 -115.89 -131.07
C ARG A 136 -28.97 -116.30 -130.08
N LEU A 137 -28.77 -117.59 -129.84
CA LEU A 137 -27.63 -118.09 -129.06
C LEU A 137 -26.32 -117.88 -129.81
N ASP A 138 -26.29 -118.12 -131.12
CA ASP A 138 -25.12 -117.88 -131.97
C ASP A 138 -24.77 -116.39 -132.01
N GLN A 139 -25.76 -115.50 -132.15
CA GLN A 139 -25.56 -114.05 -132.06
C GLN A 139 -25.05 -113.60 -130.67
N LEU A 140 -25.54 -114.21 -129.58
CA LEU A 140 -25.02 -113.94 -128.23
C LEU A 140 -23.60 -114.48 -128.04
N VAL A 141 -23.29 -115.67 -128.55
CA VAL A 141 -21.94 -116.24 -128.53
C VAL A 141 -20.99 -115.39 -129.38
N GLY A 142 -21.46 -114.85 -130.51
CA GLY A 142 -20.75 -113.88 -131.33
C GLY A 142 -20.39 -112.62 -130.55
N THR A 143 -21.38 -111.92 -129.97
CA THR A 143 -21.11 -110.69 -129.20
C THR A 143 -20.31 -110.93 -127.92
N LEU A 144 -20.48 -112.08 -127.27
CA LEU A 144 -19.64 -112.51 -126.14
C LEU A 144 -18.21 -112.85 -126.57
N SER A 145 -18.02 -113.45 -127.74
CA SER A 145 -16.69 -113.73 -128.29
C SER A 145 -16.00 -112.46 -128.77
N GLU A 146 -16.73 -111.52 -129.37
CA GLU A 146 -16.21 -110.21 -129.78
C GLU A 146 -15.84 -109.34 -128.58
N SER A 147 -16.67 -109.29 -127.53
CA SER A 147 -16.35 -108.57 -126.29
C SER A 147 -15.23 -109.24 -125.50
N LEU A 148 -15.24 -110.57 -125.39
CA LEU A 148 -14.12 -111.31 -124.79
C LEU A 148 -12.83 -111.12 -125.59
N HIS A 149 -12.88 -111.08 -126.92
CA HIS A 149 -11.71 -110.79 -127.75
C HIS A 149 -11.30 -109.31 -127.67
N ALA A 150 -12.24 -108.38 -127.54
CA ALA A 150 -11.94 -106.97 -127.33
C ALA A 150 -11.19 -106.73 -126.01
N GLU A 151 -11.57 -107.44 -124.93
CA GLU A 151 -10.92 -107.31 -123.61
C GLU A 151 -9.69 -108.22 -123.43
N MET A 152 -9.68 -109.43 -124.01
CA MET A 152 -8.57 -110.41 -123.90
C MET A 152 -7.58 -110.38 -125.07
N SER A 153 -7.82 -109.59 -126.11
CA SER A 153 -6.79 -109.31 -127.13
C SER A 153 -5.61 -108.57 -126.48
N PRO A 154 -4.40 -108.68 -127.05
CA PRO A 154 -3.25 -107.91 -126.58
C PRO A 154 -3.55 -106.41 -126.44
N SER A 155 -4.26 -105.82 -127.41
CA SER A 155 -4.70 -104.42 -127.36
C SER A 155 -5.72 -104.11 -126.27
N GLY A 156 -6.60 -105.06 -125.93
CA GLY A 156 -7.55 -104.93 -124.81
C GLY A 156 -6.84 -104.88 -123.47
N VAL A 157 -5.93 -105.83 -123.25
CA VAL A 157 -5.10 -105.89 -122.04
C VAL A 157 -4.16 -104.68 -121.94
N GLU A 158 -3.55 -104.24 -123.04
CA GLU A 158 -2.74 -103.02 -123.08
C GLU A 158 -3.55 -101.76 -122.72
N ARG A 159 -4.80 -101.65 -123.19
CA ARG A 159 -5.72 -100.58 -122.80
C ARG A 159 -6.04 -100.63 -121.30
N GLN A 160 -6.41 -101.79 -120.76
CA GLN A 160 -6.69 -101.95 -119.33
C GLN A 160 -5.47 -101.62 -118.47
N VAL A 161 -4.27 -102.09 -118.87
CA VAL A 161 -3.01 -101.78 -118.18
C VAL A 161 -2.68 -100.29 -118.29
N ALA A 162 -2.95 -99.63 -119.42
CA ALA A 162 -2.78 -98.19 -119.56
C ALA A 162 -3.78 -97.39 -118.69
N GLU A 163 -5.03 -97.84 -118.60
CA GLU A 163 -6.05 -97.25 -117.74
C GLU A 163 -5.69 -97.37 -116.25
N VAL A 164 -5.32 -98.56 -115.78
CA VAL A 164 -4.83 -98.80 -114.42
C VAL A 164 -3.57 -97.98 -114.15
N ARG A 165 -2.61 -97.91 -115.08
CA ARG A 165 -1.42 -97.05 -114.94
C ARG A 165 -1.80 -95.56 -114.82
N ALA A 166 -2.76 -95.09 -115.62
CA ALA A 166 -3.25 -93.71 -115.55
C ALA A 166 -3.98 -93.45 -114.23
N GLU A 167 -4.77 -94.39 -113.73
CA GLU A 167 -5.45 -94.29 -112.44
C GLU A 167 -4.45 -94.28 -111.27
N THR A 168 -3.51 -95.23 -111.22
CA THR A 168 -2.46 -95.23 -110.20
C THR A 168 -1.61 -93.97 -110.26
N SER A 169 -1.36 -93.41 -111.46
CA SER A 169 -0.66 -92.12 -111.60
C SER A 169 -1.48 -90.96 -111.03
N ARG A 170 -2.80 -90.95 -111.22
CA ARG A 170 -3.71 -89.97 -110.59
C ARG A 170 -3.73 -90.12 -109.07
N GLN A 171 -3.82 -91.35 -108.54
CA GLN A 171 -3.81 -91.62 -107.11
C GLN A 171 -2.48 -91.20 -106.46
N VAL A 172 -1.34 -91.47 -107.10
CA VAL A 172 -0.01 -91.02 -106.64
C VAL A 172 0.12 -89.49 -106.68
N ALA A 173 -0.40 -88.83 -107.72
CA ALA A 173 -0.41 -87.37 -107.80
C ALA A 173 -1.30 -86.73 -106.72
N ALA A 174 -2.47 -87.34 -106.42
CA ALA A 174 -3.34 -86.92 -105.32
C ALA A 174 -2.63 -87.08 -103.96
N ALA A 175 -2.06 -88.25 -103.67
CA ALA A 175 -1.33 -88.51 -102.42
C ALA A 175 -0.10 -87.59 -102.24
N HIS A 176 0.59 -87.20 -103.33
CA HIS A 176 1.65 -86.20 -103.27
C HIS A 176 1.11 -84.79 -102.97
N THR A 177 -0.03 -84.41 -103.56
CA THR A 177 -0.70 -83.13 -103.30
C THR A 177 -1.13 -83.05 -101.85
N GLU A 178 -1.87 -84.06 -101.34
CA GLU A 178 -2.30 -84.17 -99.95
C GLU A 178 -1.13 -84.13 -98.96
N ARG A 179 -0.04 -84.85 -99.23
CA ARG A 179 1.18 -84.82 -98.39
C ARG A 179 1.81 -83.43 -98.36
N ASP A 180 1.87 -82.75 -99.49
CA ASP A 180 2.52 -81.44 -99.59
C ASP A 180 1.61 -80.31 -99.07
N ASP A 181 0.29 -80.47 -99.09
CA ASP A 181 -0.67 -79.64 -98.33
C ASP A 181 -0.53 -79.88 -96.83
N ALA A 182 -0.51 -81.14 -96.36
CA ALA A 182 -0.32 -81.46 -94.95
C ALA A 182 1.02 -80.93 -94.39
N ARG A 183 2.07 -80.84 -95.23
CA ARG A 183 3.33 -80.15 -94.90
C ARG A 183 3.14 -78.65 -94.77
N ARG A 184 2.52 -77.99 -95.77
CA ARG A 184 2.20 -76.55 -95.69
C ARG A 184 1.34 -76.21 -94.48
N ASP A 185 0.44 -77.11 -94.07
CA ASP A 185 -0.41 -76.94 -92.88
C ASP A 185 0.39 -77.08 -91.59
N ALA A 186 1.31 -78.04 -91.52
CA ALA A 186 2.23 -78.20 -90.40
C ALA A 186 3.19 -77.00 -90.26
N ASP A 187 3.74 -76.50 -91.37
CA ASP A 187 4.61 -75.33 -91.39
C ASP A 187 3.84 -74.08 -90.91
N ARG A 188 2.63 -73.83 -91.46
CA ARG A 188 1.76 -72.73 -91.01
C ARG A 188 1.36 -72.84 -89.53
N ALA A 189 1.14 -74.05 -89.02
CA ALA A 189 0.85 -74.28 -87.61
C ALA A 189 2.07 -74.04 -86.72
N ALA A 190 3.27 -74.38 -87.18
CA ALA A 190 4.53 -74.12 -86.49
C ALA A 190 4.83 -72.61 -86.42
N ASP A 191 4.67 -71.89 -87.53
CA ASP A 191 4.83 -70.43 -87.59
C ASP A 191 3.83 -69.73 -86.65
N ALA A 192 2.54 -70.11 -86.69
CA ALA A 192 1.52 -69.58 -85.80
C ALA A 192 1.82 -69.87 -84.32
N ALA A 193 2.31 -71.07 -83.99
CA ALA A 193 2.75 -71.41 -82.64
C ALA A 193 3.97 -70.58 -82.20
N GLY A 194 4.93 -70.35 -83.10
CA GLY A 194 6.09 -69.48 -82.85
C GLY A 194 5.67 -68.04 -82.56
N THR A 195 4.77 -67.47 -83.36
CA THR A 195 4.18 -66.15 -83.12
C THR A 195 3.47 -66.08 -81.77
N ALA A 196 2.60 -67.05 -81.46
CA ALA A 196 1.87 -67.08 -80.20
C ALA A 196 2.80 -67.22 -78.96
N VAL A 197 3.91 -67.95 -79.08
CA VAL A 197 4.95 -68.00 -78.04
C VAL A 197 5.64 -66.65 -77.87
N GLN A 198 6.00 -65.98 -78.97
CA GLN A 198 6.64 -64.66 -78.92
C GLN A 198 5.72 -63.60 -78.31
N GLU A 199 4.45 -63.56 -78.71
CA GLU A 199 3.41 -62.69 -78.11
C GLU A 199 3.26 -62.97 -76.60
N ALA A 200 3.24 -64.25 -76.20
CA ALA A 200 3.16 -64.63 -74.79
C ALA A 200 4.41 -64.28 -73.98
N LEU A 201 5.59 -64.16 -74.61
CA LEU A 201 6.81 -63.68 -73.96
C LEU A 201 6.78 -62.15 -73.79
N VAL A 202 6.38 -61.40 -74.82
CA VAL A 202 6.21 -59.94 -74.76
C VAL A 202 5.18 -59.58 -73.68
N ALA A 203 3.99 -60.18 -73.71
CA ALA A 203 2.95 -59.93 -72.71
C ALA A 203 3.34 -60.33 -71.27
N ARG A 204 4.36 -61.19 -71.08
CA ARG A 204 4.95 -61.47 -69.76
C ARG A 204 5.93 -60.38 -69.34
N ALA A 205 6.77 -59.92 -70.25
CA ALA A 205 7.68 -58.78 -70.01
C ALA A 205 6.89 -57.53 -69.65
N ASP A 206 5.92 -57.12 -70.47
CA ASP A 206 5.07 -55.94 -70.23
C ASP A 206 4.38 -55.99 -68.85
N ARG A 207 3.89 -57.17 -68.45
CA ARG A 207 3.25 -57.39 -67.15
C ARG A 207 4.24 -57.28 -65.99
N ASP A 208 5.46 -57.79 -66.16
CA ASP A 208 6.47 -57.78 -65.11
C ASP A 208 7.17 -56.41 -65.00
N ASP A 209 7.23 -55.63 -66.08
CA ASP A 209 7.60 -54.22 -66.08
C ASP A 209 6.52 -53.36 -65.40
N ALA A 210 5.24 -53.52 -65.77
CA ALA A 210 4.12 -52.83 -65.11
C ALA A 210 4.04 -53.12 -63.59
N ARG A 211 4.48 -54.31 -63.16
CA ARG A 211 4.63 -54.64 -61.72
C ARG A 211 5.78 -53.89 -61.07
N GLN A 212 6.94 -53.79 -61.72
CA GLN A 212 8.09 -53.03 -61.23
C GLN A 212 7.77 -51.52 -61.13
N GLU A 213 7.03 -50.98 -62.10
CA GLU A 213 6.51 -49.61 -62.05
C GLU A 213 5.55 -49.41 -60.87
N ALA A 214 4.57 -50.31 -60.69
CA ALA A 214 3.63 -50.25 -59.57
C ALA A 214 4.33 -50.36 -58.19
N ASP A 215 5.32 -51.24 -58.05
CA ASP A 215 6.12 -51.37 -56.83
C ASP A 215 7.01 -50.16 -56.56
N THR A 216 7.47 -49.49 -57.61
CA THR A 216 8.26 -48.24 -57.49
C THR A 216 7.36 -47.06 -57.13
N ALA A 217 6.20 -46.93 -57.77
CA ALA A 217 5.17 -45.94 -57.43
C ALA A 217 4.69 -46.11 -55.98
N ARG A 218 4.47 -47.34 -55.52
CA ARG A 218 4.14 -47.65 -54.12
C ARG A 218 5.23 -47.21 -53.15
N ARG A 219 6.51 -47.55 -53.41
CA ARG A 219 7.63 -47.12 -52.55
C ARG A 219 7.77 -45.60 -52.50
N LEU A 220 7.57 -44.90 -53.61
CA LEU A 220 7.56 -43.43 -53.65
C LEU A 220 6.39 -42.83 -52.85
N ALA A 221 5.20 -43.42 -52.94
CA ALA A 221 4.04 -42.99 -52.16
C ALA A 221 4.22 -43.25 -50.65
N GLU A 222 4.81 -44.39 -50.27
CA GLU A 222 5.14 -44.72 -48.89
C GLU A 222 6.20 -43.76 -48.31
N ALA A 223 7.25 -43.44 -49.07
CA ALA A 223 8.26 -42.44 -48.70
C ALA A 223 7.64 -41.05 -48.53
N ALA A 224 6.87 -40.56 -49.52
CA ALA A 224 6.18 -39.27 -49.42
C ALA A 224 5.20 -39.21 -48.23
N ALA A 225 4.57 -40.33 -47.86
CA ALA A 225 3.73 -40.41 -46.67
C ALA A 225 4.54 -40.39 -45.36
N VAL A 226 5.76 -40.93 -45.33
CA VAL A 226 6.70 -40.78 -44.20
C VAL A 226 7.12 -39.31 -44.08
N ASP A 227 7.58 -38.70 -45.16
CA ASP A 227 8.06 -37.32 -45.20
C ASP A 227 6.94 -36.34 -44.78
N SER A 228 5.71 -36.56 -45.25
CA SER A 228 4.54 -35.78 -44.85
C SER A 228 4.25 -35.88 -43.35
N ARG A 229 4.35 -37.08 -42.75
CA ARG A 229 4.20 -37.25 -41.29
C ARG A 229 5.32 -36.57 -40.51
N GLN A 230 6.56 -36.64 -41.00
CA GLN A 230 7.70 -35.96 -40.37
C GLN A 230 7.55 -34.44 -40.43
N ALA A 231 7.12 -33.88 -41.58
CA ALA A 231 6.86 -32.46 -41.74
C ALA A 231 5.73 -31.95 -40.82
N LEU A 232 4.66 -32.74 -40.65
CA LEU A 232 3.58 -32.43 -39.70
C LEU A 232 4.08 -32.47 -38.25
N ALA A 233 4.82 -33.51 -37.87
CA ALA A 233 5.39 -33.62 -36.52
C ALA A 233 6.33 -32.44 -36.19
N ALA A 234 7.22 -32.08 -37.12
CA ALA A 234 8.13 -30.94 -36.96
C ALA A 234 7.39 -29.59 -36.87
N ARG A 235 6.29 -29.43 -37.62
CA ARG A 235 5.42 -28.24 -37.50
C ARG A 235 4.76 -28.17 -36.13
N ASP A 236 4.21 -29.28 -35.65
CA ASP A 236 3.47 -29.33 -34.39
C ASP A 236 4.42 -29.15 -33.19
N GLU A 237 5.65 -29.69 -33.26
CA GLU A 237 6.74 -29.40 -32.32
C GLU A 237 7.14 -27.91 -32.33
N ALA A 238 7.30 -27.30 -33.52
CA ALA A 238 7.59 -25.87 -33.64
C ALA A 238 6.46 -24.99 -33.08
N GLN A 239 5.19 -25.40 -33.24
CA GLN A 239 4.04 -24.71 -32.64
C GLN A 239 4.01 -24.85 -31.11
N ALA A 240 4.35 -26.03 -30.57
CA ALA A 240 4.49 -26.25 -29.13
C ALA A 240 5.64 -25.41 -28.53
N ALA A 241 6.79 -25.34 -29.21
CA ALA A 241 7.90 -24.49 -28.80
C ALA A 241 7.54 -23.00 -28.83
N ALA A 242 6.83 -22.55 -29.88
CA ALA A 242 6.38 -21.16 -29.99
C ALA A 242 5.34 -20.77 -28.92
N SER A 243 4.42 -21.66 -28.57
CA SER A 243 3.43 -21.42 -27.51
C SER A 243 4.06 -21.42 -26.12
N ALA A 244 5.01 -22.33 -25.84
CA ALA A 244 5.81 -22.30 -24.62
C ALA A 244 6.62 -21.00 -24.49
N ALA A 245 7.26 -20.54 -25.58
CA ALA A 245 7.98 -19.27 -25.61
C ALA A 245 7.07 -18.04 -25.48
N ALA A 246 5.79 -18.14 -25.89
CA ALA A 246 4.79 -17.11 -25.63
C ALA A 246 4.38 -17.08 -24.15
N ALA A 247 4.12 -18.24 -23.55
CA ALA A 247 3.77 -18.36 -22.13
C ALA A 247 4.89 -17.83 -21.21
N LEU A 248 6.16 -18.17 -21.50
CA LEU A 248 7.32 -17.67 -20.75
C LEU A 248 7.47 -16.14 -20.86
N ARG A 249 7.13 -15.53 -22.00
CA ARG A 249 7.14 -14.06 -22.14
C ARG A 249 6.05 -13.40 -21.30
N VAL A 250 4.83 -13.94 -21.32
CA VAL A 250 3.71 -13.43 -20.49
C VAL A 250 4.02 -13.56 -19.00
N GLN A 251 4.65 -14.67 -18.58
CA GLN A 251 5.12 -14.83 -17.20
C GLN A 251 6.19 -13.77 -16.85
N ALA A 252 7.22 -13.61 -17.68
CA ALA A 252 8.27 -12.62 -17.46
C ALA A 252 7.80 -11.15 -17.57
N GLU A 253 6.65 -10.89 -18.18
CA GLU A 253 5.95 -9.60 -18.13
C GLU A 253 5.22 -9.44 -16.79
N THR A 254 4.48 -10.46 -16.37
CA THR A 254 3.76 -10.49 -15.08
C THR A 254 4.71 -10.32 -13.89
N ASP A 255 5.83 -11.06 -13.87
CA ASP A 255 6.85 -10.99 -12.81
C ASP A 255 7.51 -9.61 -12.75
N ARG A 256 7.74 -8.99 -13.92
CA ARG A 256 8.33 -7.64 -14.02
C ARG A 256 7.39 -6.57 -13.49
N ASP A 257 6.09 -6.69 -13.79
CA ASP A 257 5.10 -5.73 -13.33
C ASP A 257 4.77 -5.92 -11.84
N ALA A 258 4.79 -7.16 -11.33
CA ALA A 258 4.78 -7.44 -9.90
C ALA A 258 5.98 -6.78 -9.18
N ALA A 259 7.21 -6.99 -9.66
CA ALA A 259 8.42 -6.37 -9.10
C ALA A 259 8.40 -4.83 -9.15
N ARG A 260 7.78 -4.25 -10.19
CA ARG A 260 7.54 -2.79 -10.29
C ARG A 260 6.53 -2.31 -9.26
N HIS A 261 5.44 -3.04 -9.04
CA HIS A 261 4.45 -2.72 -8.00
C HIS A 261 5.04 -2.81 -6.60
N GLU A 262 5.81 -3.87 -6.29
CA GLU A 262 6.54 -4.02 -5.03
C GLU A 262 7.52 -2.85 -4.82
N THR A 263 8.34 -2.54 -5.83
CA THR A 263 9.27 -1.39 -5.78
C THR A 263 8.53 -0.06 -5.54
N GLY A 264 7.35 0.11 -6.14
CA GLY A 264 6.48 1.26 -5.92
C GLY A 264 5.90 1.34 -4.51
N SER A 265 5.50 0.20 -3.93
CA SER A 265 5.04 0.10 -2.54
C SER A 265 6.16 0.49 -1.58
N VAL A 266 7.31 -0.17 -1.67
CA VAL A 266 8.49 0.07 -0.82
C VAL A 266 8.97 1.52 -0.94
N ARG A 267 8.91 2.13 -2.13
CA ARG A 267 9.22 3.55 -2.32
C ARG A 267 8.21 4.48 -1.63
N THR A 268 6.94 4.11 -1.62
CA THR A 268 5.87 4.87 -0.94
C THR A 268 6.01 4.75 0.58
N GLU A 269 6.27 3.55 1.08
CA GLU A 269 6.59 3.28 2.50
C GLU A 269 7.85 4.05 2.95
N LEU A 270 8.92 4.04 2.15
CA LEU A 270 10.13 4.83 2.44
C LEU A 270 9.86 6.34 2.50
N ILE A 271 8.95 6.86 1.66
CA ILE A 271 8.52 8.27 1.71
C ILE A 271 7.69 8.54 2.97
N ALA A 272 6.82 7.62 3.39
CA ALA A 272 6.08 7.73 4.65
C ALA A 272 7.03 7.75 5.86
N VAL A 273 7.91 6.74 5.98
CA VAL A 273 8.92 6.65 7.05
C VAL A 273 9.81 7.89 7.11
N ARG A 274 10.18 8.48 5.97
CA ARG A 274 10.92 9.76 5.95
C ARG A 274 10.10 10.93 6.50
N ARG A 275 8.82 11.04 6.15
CA ARG A 275 7.92 12.08 6.71
C ARG A 275 7.72 11.90 8.22
N ASP A 276 7.63 10.65 8.68
CA ASP A 276 7.47 10.32 10.09
C ASP A 276 8.75 10.63 10.88
N LEU A 277 9.94 10.36 10.31
CA LEU A 277 11.23 10.79 10.85
C LEU A 277 11.36 12.32 10.89
N ASP A 278 10.97 13.03 9.83
CA ASP A 278 10.96 14.49 9.80
C ASP A 278 9.97 15.09 10.81
N ALA A 279 8.83 14.42 11.06
CA ALA A 279 7.87 14.81 12.09
C ALA A 279 8.46 14.58 13.49
N ALA A 280 8.96 13.38 13.79
CA ALA A 280 9.61 13.07 15.06
C ALA A 280 10.83 13.98 15.34
N ALA A 281 11.56 14.41 14.29
CA ALA A 281 12.64 15.38 14.41
C ALA A 281 12.13 16.79 14.79
N ARG A 282 11.01 17.25 14.20
CA ARG A 282 10.33 18.49 14.60
C ARG A 282 9.79 18.42 16.03
N ASP A 283 9.13 17.32 16.39
CA ASP A 283 8.58 17.13 17.74
C ASP A 283 9.70 17.10 18.80
N ARG A 284 10.83 16.45 18.50
CA ARG A 284 12.03 16.47 19.35
C ARG A 284 12.63 17.88 19.45
N ALA A 285 12.66 18.65 18.37
CA ALA A 285 13.15 20.03 18.39
C ALA A 285 12.24 20.95 19.20
N GLN A 286 10.92 20.80 19.07
CA GLN A 286 9.92 21.51 19.88
C GLN A 286 10.07 21.17 21.36
N ALA A 287 10.10 19.88 21.72
CA ALA A 287 10.29 19.43 23.10
C ALA A 287 11.64 19.92 23.71
N ALA A 288 12.68 20.06 22.89
CA ALA A 288 13.95 20.65 23.32
C ALA A 288 13.84 22.17 23.57
N ALA A 289 13.10 22.89 22.72
CA ALA A 289 12.81 24.32 22.91
C ALA A 289 11.92 24.57 24.14
N ASP A 290 10.87 23.76 24.32
CA ASP A 290 9.98 23.82 25.49
C ASP A 290 10.78 23.54 26.78
N ALA A 291 11.65 22.51 26.77
CA ALA A 291 12.55 22.22 27.88
C ALA A 291 13.59 23.33 28.14
N GLN A 292 13.95 24.12 27.13
CA GLN A 292 14.82 25.29 27.28
C GLN A 292 14.04 26.49 27.85
N SER A 293 12.80 26.72 27.42
CA SER A 293 11.91 27.74 28.01
C SER A 293 11.65 27.43 29.49
N ALA A 294 11.24 26.20 29.82
CA ALA A 294 11.00 25.79 31.20
C ALA A 294 12.26 25.89 32.10
N ARG A 295 13.48 25.74 31.53
CA ARG A 295 14.73 26.01 32.26
C ARG A 295 14.95 27.50 32.47
N ALA A 296 14.73 28.34 31.46
CA ALA A 296 14.84 29.78 31.59
C ALA A 296 13.82 30.34 32.60
N GLU A 297 12.56 29.91 32.53
CA GLU A 297 11.49 30.25 33.47
C GLU A 297 11.85 29.81 34.91
N ARG A 298 12.37 28.59 35.09
CA ARG A 298 12.89 28.13 36.39
C ARG A 298 14.03 29.01 36.88
N ASP A 299 14.98 29.36 36.02
CA ASP A 299 16.16 30.13 36.40
C ASP A 299 15.78 31.59 36.74
N THR A 300 14.81 32.18 36.04
CA THR A 300 14.15 33.44 36.43
C THR A 300 13.43 33.30 37.78
N ALA A 301 12.61 32.27 37.99
CA ALA A 301 11.93 32.04 39.26
C ALA A 301 12.90 31.82 40.45
N LEU A 302 14.09 31.27 40.19
CA LEU A 302 15.18 31.18 41.17
C LEU A 302 15.80 32.56 41.46
N GLN A 303 16.01 33.38 40.43
CA GLN A 303 16.47 34.78 40.60
C GLN A 303 15.46 35.64 41.35
N ASP A 304 14.17 35.51 41.04
CA ASP A 304 13.07 36.21 41.73
C ASP A 304 13.00 35.78 43.20
N ARG A 305 13.11 34.46 43.47
CA ARG A 305 13.20 33.93 44.84
C ARG A 305 14.40 34.51 45.59
N ASP A 306 15.57 34.51 44.97
CA ASP A 306 16.81 34.96 45.63
C ASP A 306 16.80 36.48 45.86
N SER A 307 16.18 37.24 44.95
CA SER A 307 15.90 38.67 45.12
C SER A 307 14.91 38.91 46.26
N ALA A 308 13.79 38.18 46.32
CA ALA A 308 12.81 38.28 47.41
C ALA A 308 13.40 37.85 48.76
N LEU A 309 14.35 36.90 48.79
CA LEU A 309 15.11 36.54 49.99
C LEU A 309 16.05 37.67 50.42
N ALA A 310 16.75 38.32 49.49
CA ALA A 310 17.60 39.47 49.78
C ALA A 310 16.80 40.71 50.24
N GLU A 311 15.64 40.97 49.65
CA GLU A 311 14.68 41.99 50.08
C GLU A 311 14.16 41.68 51.49
N ARG A 312 13.73 40.45 51.76
CA ARG A 312 13.29 40.00 53.09
C ARG A 312 14.40 40.19 54.13
N ASP A 313 15.63 39.83 53.80
CA ASP A 313 16.75 39.93 54.73
C ASP A 313 17.18 41.39 54.94
N THR A 314 17.05 42.25 53.93
CA THR A 314 17.19 43.70 54.03
C THR A 314 16.11 44.31 54.92
N ALA A 315 14.83 44.01 54.66
CA ALA A 315 13.70 44.45 55.47
C ALA A 315 13.77 43.92 56.91
N ARG A 316 14.33 42.72 57.13
CA ARG A 316 14.61 42.19 58.47
C ARG A 316 15.75 42.95 59.15
N ALA A 317 16.82 43.28 58.44
CA ALA A 317 17.90 44.11 58.97
C ALA A 317 17.41 45.53 59.30
N GLU A 318 16.53 46.11 58.47
CA GLU A 318 15.84 47.38 58.74
C GLU A 318 14.94 47.28 59.97
N ALA A 319 14.08 46.26 60.07
CA ALA A 319 13.24 46.04 61.25
C ALA A 319 14.08 45.86 62.52
N VAL A 320 15.24 45.19 62.46
CA VAL A 320 16.18 45.08 63.59
C VAL A 320 16.83 46.43 63.91
N ARG A 321 17.22 47.23 62.91
CA ARG A 321 17.72 48.61 63.13
C ARG A 321 16.66 49.49 63.77
N SER A 322 15.46 49.55 63.21
CA SER A 322 14.33 50.32 63.76
C SER A 322 13.91 49.84 65.15
N ALA A 323 14.01 48.54 65.45
CA ALA A 323 13.79 48.01 66.81
C ALA A 323 14.91 48.38 67.78
N SER A 324 16.17 48.43 67.34
CA SER A 324 17.28 48.96 68.14
C SER A 324 17.11 50.45 68.40
N GLU A 325 16.86 51.24 67.35
CA GLU A 325 16.63 52.68 67.41
C GLU A 325 15.41 53.02 68.30
N ALA A 326 14.32 52.25 68.21
CA ALA A 326 13.18 52.38 69.11
C ALA A 326 13.52 51.98 70.55
N GLY A 327 14.37 50.97 70.74
CA GLY A 327 14.89 50.58 72.06
C GLY A 327 15.84 51.63 72.67
N ASP A 328 16.66 52.28 71.85
CA ASP A 328 17.55 53.38 72.24
C ASP A 328 16.75 54.66 72.53
N ALA A 329 15.73 54.96 71.71
CA ALA A 329 14.79 56.04 71.96
C ALA A 329 13.96 55.79 73.23
N ALA A 330 13.55 54.55 73.51
CA ALA A 330 12.87 54.18 74.74
C ALA A 330 13.79 54.34 75.97
N ARG A 331 15.05 53.88 75.88
CA ARG A 331 16.07 54.10 76.94
C ARG A 331 16.38 55.58 77.15
N ALA A 332 16.44 56.38 76.07
CA ALA A 332 16.65 57.82 76.15
C ALA A 332 15.44 58.52 76.78
N LEU A 333 14.21 58.10 76.45
CA LEU A 333 12.99 58.61 77.07
C LEU A 333 12.89 58.21 78.54
N GLU A 334 13.23 56.98 78.91
CA GLU A 334 13.29 56.50 80.30
C GLU A 334 14.34 57.28 81.10
N THR A 335 15.52 57.53 80.51
CA THR A 335 16.56 58.38 81.12
C THR A 335 16.08 59.82 81.29
N ALA A 336 15.47 60.40 80.26
CA ALA A 336 14.91 61.76 80.32
C ALA A 336 13.75 61.89 81.32
N LEU A 337 12.92 60.84 81.49
CA LEU A 337 11.87 60.79 82.50
C LEU A 337 12.46 60.61 83.91
N ALA A 338 13.54 59.84 84.07
CA ALA A 338 14.27 59.74 85.33
C ALA A 338 14.95 61.06 85.70
N ASP A 339 15.54 61.77 84.73
CA ASP A 339 16.13 63.09 84.92
C ASP A 339 15.07 64.17 85.19
N ALA A 340 13.94 64.14 84.48
CA ALA A 340 12.80 65.01 84.78
C ALA A 340 12.21 64.72 86.17
N SER A 341 12.20 63.45 86.60
CA SER A 341 11.76 63.06 87.95
C SER A 341 12.75 63.50 89.03
N ARG A 342 14.06 63.41 88.76
CA ARG A 342 15.12 63.97 89.61
C ARG A 342 14.98 65.49 89.73
N ALA A 343 14.91 66.19 88.61
CA ALA A 343 14.74 67.65 88.54
C ALA A 343 13.44 68.12 89.19
N ALA A 344 12.33 67.38 89.03
CA ALA A 344 11.08 67.66 89.74
C ALA A 344 11.21 67.45 91.26
N ALA A 345 11.91 66.40 91.70
CA ALA A 345 12.18 66.17 93.11
C ALA A 345 13.13 67.23 93.70
N ASP A 346 14.10 67.71 92.94
CA ASP A 346 14.98 68.83 93.33
C ASP A 346 14.24 70.16 93.36
N ALA A 347 13.38 70.45 92.38
CA ALA A 347 12.51 71.63 92.39
C ALA A 347 11.51 71.60 93.56
N VAL A 348 10.96 70.43 93.92
CA VAL A 348 10.14 70.26 95.13
C VAL A 348 10.98 70.51 96.38
N ARG A 349 12.21 69.97 96.47
CA ARG A 349 13.14 70.24 97.57
C ARG A 349 13.48 71.72 97.70
N GLU A 350 13.76 72.43 96.61
CA GLU A 350 14.01 73.88 96.64
C GLU A 350 12.75 74.65 97.07
N VAL A 351 11.58 74.34 96.51
CA VAL A 351 10.32 74.99 96.91
C VAL A 351 9.99 74.72 98.37
N GLU A 352 10.30 73.54 98.90
CA GLU A 352 10.17 73.23 100.34
C GLU A 352 11.21 73.96 101.19
N GLN A 353 12.46 74.09 100.74
CA GLN A 353 13.50 74.87 101.44
C GLN A 353 13.15 76.36 101.46
N VAL A 354 12.68 76.93 100.35
CA VAL A 354 12.19 78.32 100.27
C VAL A 354 10.95 78.51 101.17
N ARG A 355 10.00 77.56 101.16
CA ARG A 355 8.84 77.59 102.08
C ARG A 355 9.19 77.34 103.54
N ALA A 356 10.32 76.72 103.85
CA ALA A 356 10.83 76.53 105.21
C ALA A 356 11.60 77.78 105.68
N GLY A 357 12.41 78.39 104.80
CA GLY A 357 13.07 79.68 105.02
C GLY A 357 12.04 80.79 105.26
N SER A 358 11.13 80.99 104.32
CA SER A 358 10.04 81.97 104.44
C SER A 358 9.16 81.74 105.67
N ARG A 359 8.91 80.48 106.09
CA ARG A 359 8.20 80.21 107.35
C ARG A 359 9.01 80.57 108.60
N ARG A 360 10.34 80.41 108.58
CA ARG A 360 11.22 80.85 109.67
C ARG A 360 11.33 82.38 109.73
N GLU A 361 11.41 83.04 108.59
CA GLU A 361 11.41 84.50 108.47
C GLU A 361 10.09 85.11 108.93
N VAL A 362 8.94 84.54 108.53
CA VAL A 362 7.62 84.95 109.02
C VAL A 362 7.46 84.69 110.52
N ALA A 363 7.95 83.54 111.04
CA ALA A 363 7.91 83.26 112.47
C ALA A 363 8.83 84.20 113.29
N ALA A 364 10.01 84.55 112.75
CA ALA A 364 10.91 85.54 113.36
C ALA A 364 10.27 86.93 113.37
N ALA A 365 9.73 87.39 112.23
CA ALA A 365 9.03 88.67 112.12
C ALA A 365 7.76 88.73 112.99
N GLN A 366 7.06 87.60 113.19
CA GLN A 366 5.94 87.50 114.14
C GLN A 366 6.42 87.58 115.59
N GLY A 367 7.51 86.88 115.95
CA GLY A 367 8.12 86.99 117.28
C GLY A 367 8.64 88.40 117.59
N GLU A 368 9.26 89.08 116.62
CA GLU A 368 9.70 90.47 116.74
C GLU A 368 8.50 91.43 116.85
N ALA A 369 7.42 91.21 116.09
CA ALA A 369 6.21 92.01 116.17
C ALA A 369 5.44 91.80 117.49
N GLU A 370 5.47 90.60 118.07
CA GLU A 370 4.89 90.29 119.37
C GLU A 370 5.75 90.86 120.52
N ALA A 371 7.08 90.76 120.43
CA ALA A 371 8.01 91.41 121.35
C ALA A 371 7.83 92.93 121.35
N ALA A 372 7.78 93.57 120.18
CA ALA A 372 7.54 95.01 120.06
C ALA A 372 6.16 95.43 120.58
N ARG A 373 5.12 94.60 120.44
CA ARG A 373 3.79 94.85 121.02
C ARG A 373 3.79 94.70 122.55
N ALA A 374 4.46 93.68 123.08
CA ALA A 374 4.63 93.50 124.51
C ALA A 374 5.43 94.66 125.13
N GLU A 375 6.50 95.10 124.47
CA GLU A 375 7.29 96.26 124.87
C GLU A 375 6.46 97.56 124.79
N THR A 376 5.65 97.76 123.75
CA THR A 376 4.74 98.93 123.66
C THR A 376 3.68 98.93 124.77
N VAL A 377 3.17 97.76 125.18
CA VAL A 377 2.25 97.62 126.31
C VAL A 377 2.96 97.89 127.64
N ALA A 378 4.17 97.34 127.83
CA ALA A 378 4.99 97.56 129.02
C ALA A 378 5.38 99.05 129.18
N VAL A 379 5.79 99.71 128.08
CA VAL A 379 6.11 101.15 128.07
C VAL A 379 4.86 101.98 128.36
N ARG A 380 3.67 101.63 127.82
CA ARG A 380 2.42 102.33 128.16
C ARG A 380 2.02 102.16 129.62
N ALA A 381 2.17 100.97 130.19
CA ALA A 381 1.97 100.73 131.62
C ALA A 381 2.96 101.56 132.46
N ARG A 382 4.24 101.60 132.06
CA ARG A 382 5.29 102.37 132.75
C ARG A 382 5.06 103.88 132.67
N VAL A 383 4.57 104.38 131.53
CA VAL A 383 4.17 105.78 131.37
C VAL A 383 2.97 106.09 132.25
N ALA A 384 1.96 105.22 132.31
CA ALA A 384 0.80 105.39 133.19
C ALA A 384 1.22 105.48 134.68
N GLU A 385 2.02 104.51 135.17
CA GLU A 385 2.62 104.53 136.51
C GLU A 385 3.38 105.83 136.79
N LEU A 386 4.18 106.31 135.83
CA LEU A 386 4.96 107.54 135.97
C LEU A 386 4.09 108.80 135.99
N THR A 387 2.96 108.85 135.26
CA THR A 387 2.00 109.96 135.37
C THR A 387 1.25 109.97 136.70
N GLU A 388 0.86 108.81 137.24
CA GLU A 388 0.22 108.76 138.57
C GLU A 388 1.22 109.09 139.69
N ALA A 389 2.47 108.62 139.59
CA ALA A 389 3.55 108.99 140.50
C ALA A 389 3.85 110.50 140.43
N ALA A 390 3.93 111.09 139.23
CA ALA A 390 4.12 112.54 139.06
C ALA A 390 2.94 113.36 139.60
N GLY A 391 1.70 112.87 139.48
CA GLY A 391 0.52 113.48 140.09
C GLY A 391 0.57 113.44 141.63
N ALA A 392 0.94 112.30 142.20
CA ALA A 392 1.12 112.13 143.65
C ALA A 392 2.27 113.00 144.19
N ASP A 393 3.36 113.13 143.45
CA ASP A 393 4.51 113.95 143.85
C ASP A 393 4.24 115.45 143.69
N ALA A 394 3.49 115.88 142.67
CA ALA A 394 3.00 117.26 142.57
C ALA A 394 2.08 117.63 143.74
N ALA A 395 1.17 116.72 144.14
CA ALA A 395 0.32 116.91 145.32
C ALA A 395 1.12 116.96 146.63
N ARG A 396 2.14 116.10 146.78
CA ARG A 396 3.07 116.13 147.92
C ARG A 396 3.90 117.42 147.96
N LEU A 397 4.35 117.93 146.81
CA LEU A 397 5.08 119.20 146.73
C LEU A 397 4.20 120.39 147.13
N ALA A 398 2.95 120.43 146.65
CA ALA A 398 1.99 121.49 147.01
C ALA A 398 1.66 121.49 148.51
N ALA A 399 1.46 120.30 149.10
CA ALA A 399 1.26 120.16 150.55
C ALA A 399 2.50 120.60 151.36
N ALA A 400 3.70 120.20 150.93
CA ALA A 400 4.96 120.61 151.56
C ALA A 400 5.22 122.12 151.45
N GLN A 401 4.83 122.76 150.34
CA GLN A 401 4.94 124.21 150.16
C GLN A 401 3.95 124.98 151.05
N ALA A 402 2.72 124.49 151.22
CA ALA A 402 1.76 125.08 152.16
C ALA A 402 2.26 124.97 153.61
N GLU A 403 2.88 123.84 153.98
CA GLU A 403 3.42 123.63 155.32
C GLU A 403 4.70 124.46 155.57
N ALA A 404 5.58 124.57 154.59
CA ALA A 404 6.74 125.48 154.64
C ALA A 404 6.31 126.95 154.74
N GLY A 405 5.17 127.33 154.15
CA GLY A 405 4.56 128.64 154.31
C GLY A 405 4.11 128.91 155.76
N ARG A 406 3.41 127.95 156.38
CA ARG A 406 3.01 128.04 157.80
C ARG A 406 4.20 128.14 158.74
N LEU A 407 5.20 127.27 158.56
CA LEU A 407 6.43 127.27 159.36
C LEU A 407 7.25 128.56 159.21
N ARG A 408 7.17 129.26 158.05
CA ARG A 408 7.77 130.58 157.88
C ARG A 408 7.08 131.65 158.73
N VAL A 409 5.75 131.71 158.70
CA VAL A 409 4.96 132.68 159.48
C VAL A 409 5.14 132.45 160.99
N ASP A 410 5.17 131.20 161.43
CA ASP A 410 5.47 130.87 162.83
C ASP A 410 6.92 131.19 163.22
N GLY A 411 7.88 130.97 162.31
CA GLY A 411 9.28 131.39 162.51
C GLY A 411 9.44 132.90 162.67
N GLU A 412 8.75 133.69 161.83
CA GLU A 412 8.75 135.15 161.92
C GLU A 412 8.12 135.65 163.23
N ARG A 413 7.00 135.04 163.65
CA ARG A 413 6.34 135.32 164.95
C ARG A 413 7.25 135.02 166.14
N LEU A 414 7.88 133.85 166.18
CA LEU A 414 8.80 133.45 167.25
C LEU A 414 10.07 134.33 167.28
N THR A 415 10.54 134.78 166.12
CA THR A 415 11.69 135.69 166.03
C THR A 415 11.35 137.08 166.56
N ALA A 416 10.14 137.58 166.29
CA ALA A 416 9.64 138.83 166.86
C ALA A 416 9.53 138.74 168.39
N GLU A 417 8.89 137.70 168.93
CA GLU A 417 8.80 137.45 170.38
C GLU A 417 10.19 137.35 171.03
N ALA A 418 11.16 136.69 170.38
CA ALA A 418 12.54 136.64 170.86
C ALA A 418 13.25 138.00 170.89
N THR A 419 12.94 138.93 169.98
CA THR A 419 13.47 140.30 170.04
C THR A 419 12.83 141.17 171.12
N GLU A 420 11.55 140.95 171.43
CA GLU A 420 10.86 141.63 172.54
C GLU A 420 11.35 141.12 173.91
N LEU A 421 11.58 139.81 174.02
CA LEU A 421 12.24 139.18 175.18
C LEU A 421 13.68 139.68 175.38
N ARG A 422 14.44 139.94 174.31
CA ARG A 422 15.78 140.55 174.45
C ARG A 422 15.71 141.97 175.01
N ARG A 423 14.81 142.82 174.51
CA ARG A 423 14.67 144.20 175.01
C ARG A 423 14.24 144.27 176.48
N THR A 424 13.35 143.38 176.91
CA THR A 424 12.96 143.28 178.32
C THR A 424 14.10 142.80 179.22
N VAL A 425 14.96 141.87 178.75
CA VAL A 425 16.17 141.47 179.47
C VAL A 425 17.24 142.57 179.51
N GLU A 426 17.43 143.33 178.43
CA GLU A 426 18.36 144.48 178.42
C GLU A 426 17.90 145.60 179.36
N LYS A 427 16.60 145.90 179.39
CA LYS A 427 16.00 146.83 180.35
C LYS A 427 16.24 146.36 181.80
N ALA A 428 15.98 145.10 182.10
CA ALA A 428 16.20 144.53 183.43
C ALA A 428 17.70 144.54 183.85
N ARG A 429 18.63 144.42 182.89
CA ARG A 429 20.08 144.56 183.16
C ARG A 429 20.47 146.00 183.46
N ALA A 430 19.99 146.98 182.70
CA ALA A 430 20.24 148.39 182.98
C ALA A 430 19.71 148.82 184.36
N ASP A 431 18.54 148.31 184.75
CA ASP A 431 17.97 148.53 186.10
C ASP A 431 18.82 147.89 187.21
N ALA A 432 19.47 146.74 186.92
CA ALA A 432 20.42 146.10 187.83
C ALA A 432 21.76 146.86 187.93
N ASP A 433 22.31 147.35 186.81
CA ASP A 433 23.54 148.17 186.82
C ASP A 433 23.32 149.50 187.55
N ALA A 434 22.13 150.10 187.40
CA ALA A 434 21.71 151.24 188.20
C ALA A 434 21.64 150.91 189.70
N ALA A 435 21.33 149.67 190.09
CA ALA A 435 21.39 149.21 191.49
C ALA A 435 22.84 149.00 191.96
N HIS A 436 23.71 148.37 191.14
CA HIS A 436 25.12 148.15 191.49
C HIS A 436 25.92 149.45 191.62
N ALA A 437 25.67 150.45 190.77
CA ALA A 437 26.29 151.78 190.90
C ALA A 437 25.91 152.45 192.24
N ARG A 438 24.65 152.29 192.69
CA ARG A 438 24.18 152.77 194.01
C ARG A 438 24.83 152.02 195.19
N VAL A 439 25.30 150.79 195.01
CA VAL A 439 26.11 150.06 196.01
C VAL A 439 27.57 150.54 196.00
N GLY A 440 28.14 150.84 194.82
CA GLY A 440 29.44 151.49 194.69
C GLY A 440 29.48 152.85 195.38
N GLN A 441 28.40 153.63 195.24
CA GLN A 441 28.18 154.92 195.89
C GLN A 441 28.25 154.86 197.43
N LEU A 442 27.95 153.71 198.04
CA LEU A 442 27.99 153.49 199.50
C LEU A 442 29.32 152.89 200.00
N SER A 443 30.07 152.20 199.14
CA SER A 443 31.28 151.46 199.56
C SER A 443 32.51 152.39 199.69
N ALA A 444 32.69 153.33 198.75
CA ALA A 444 33.76 154.32 198.82
C ALA A 444 33.58 155.30 200.00
N GLN A 445 32.34 155.53 200.44
CA GLN A 445 32.02 156.34 201.62
C GLN A 445 32.45 155.70 202.95
N VAL A 446 32.83 154.41 202.95
CA VAL A 446 33.32 153.69 204.14
C VAL A 446 34.85 153.51 204.13
N GLY A 447 35.47 153.35 202.94
CA GLY A 447 36.89 153.02 202.81
C GLY A 447 37.85 154.09 203.35
N ASP A 448 37.74 155.33 202.87
CA ASP A 448 38.74 156.36 203.21
C ASP A 448 38.50 157.02 204.57
N LEU A 449 37.35 156.75 205.20
CA LEU A 449 37.13 156.99 206.63
C LEU A 449 38.05 156.08 207.50
N ALA A 450 38.51 154.94 206.99
CA ALA A 450 39.39 154.01 207.69
C ALA A 450 40.89 154.31 207.51
N SER A 451 41.32 154.80 206.34
CA SER A 451 42.73 155.16 206.10
C SER A 451 43.20 156.36 206.92
N ALA A 452 42.27 157.18 207.44
CA ALA A 452 42.54 158.23 208.41
C ALA A 452 43.04 157.72 209.78
N LEU A 453 42.98 156.41 210.07
CA LEU A 453 43.27 155.85 211.41
C LEU A 453 44.56 155.00 211.51
N ALA A 454 45.13 154.51 210.41
CA ALA A 454 46.09 153.39 210.49
C ALA A 454 47.54 153.79 210.87
N SER A 455 48.24 154.55 210.03
CA SER A 455 49.72 154.66 210.09
C SER A 455 50.27 155.82 210.92
N LEU A 456 49.44 156.40 211.79
CA LEU A 456 49.90 157.05 213.03
C LEU A 456 50.51 156.04 214.01
N GLY A 457 50.24 154.74 213.83
CA GLY A 457 50.79 153.66 214.66
C GLY A 457 52.07 153.01 214.12
N SER A 458 53.12 153.00 214.97
CA SER A 458 54.31 152.13 214.91
C SER A 458 55.28 152.34 213.74
N SER A 459 56.53 152.81 213.91
CA SER A 459 57.26 153.27 215.10
C SER A 459 57.42 152.32 216.29
N ARG A 460 58.06 151.14 216.13
CA ARG A 460 58.74 150.39 217.23
C ARG A 460 59.58 149.19 216.75
N ALA A 461 60.77 149.02 217.35
CA ALA A 461 61.67 147.83 217.40
C ALA A 461 62.11 147.19 216.05
N ALA A 462 63.38 146.96 215.68
CA ALA A 462 64.69 146.76 216.35
C ALA A 462 65.00 145.31 216.86
N GLY A 463 66.05 144.69 216.28
CA GLY A 463 67.07 143.92 217.04
C GLY A 463 67.20 142.38 216.89
N SER A 464 68.41 141.91 216.46
CA SER A 464 69.05 140.57 216.69
C SER A 464 68.41 139.31 216.06
N ALA A 465 69.09 138.17 215.82
CA ALA A 465 70.49 137.75 215.56
C ALA A 465 70.47 136.23 215.18
N GLY A 466 71.49 135.51 214.67
CA GLY A 466 72.87 135.84 214.24
C GLY A 466 73.13 135.29 212.81
N LYS A 467 74.22 134.58 212.46
CA LYS A 467 75.41 134.09 213.21
C LYS A 467 76.67 134.38 212.39
#